data_AF-A0A847D4E4-F1
#
_entry.id   AF-A0A847D4E4-F1
#
_cell.length_a   1.000
_cell.length_b   1.000
_cell.length_c   1.000
_cell.angle_alpha   90.00
_cell.angle_beta   90.00
_cell.angle_gamma   90.00
#
_symmetry.space_group_name_H-M   'P 1'
#
loop_
_entity.id
_entity.type
_entity.pdbx_description
1 polymer ?
#
loop_
_entity_poly.entity_id
_entity_poly.type
_entity_poly.pdbx_seq_one_letter_code
_entity_poly.pdbx_strand_id
1 'polypeptide(L)'
;DGDYLCDESRILRDWAIFPGIVQKGTRKGEAMKLQQVQTNSLCVLTTRETGMKEADRFIFAVFLVTKQADNRKDLDGRITTSSEFRIKLSPSEAKNLLYWTFHENTKDPNKAVWGQGLHRYFENEEAAQILYAIRELKKGSEEEELSAKFFQYFCEINNLDSSVLAEPHGALTK
;
A
#
# COMPACT_ATOMS: atom_id res chain seq x y z
N ASP A 1 27.61 -17.29 0.03
CA ASP A 1 26.36 -17.52 0.78
C ASP A 1 25.35 -16.45 0.43
N GLY A 2 24.37 -16.85 -0.38
CA GLY A 2 23.42 -15.96 -1.03
C GLY A 2 22.38 -15.45 -0.05
N ASP A 3 22.44 -14.15 0.23
CA ASP A 3 21.45 -13.42 1.00
C ASP A 3 20.17 -13.28 0.17
N TYR A 4 19.35 -14.34 0.16
CA TYR A 4 17.98 -14.29 -0.35
C TYR A 4 17.10 -13.50 0.62
N LEU A 5 17.38 -12.20 0.75
CA LEU A 5 16.44 -11.30 1.40
C LEU A 5 15.17 -11.29 0.54
N CYS A 6 14.10 -11.86 1.11
CA CYS A 6 12.72 -11.72 0.61
C CYS A 6 12.50 -10.25 0.21
N ASP A 7 11.95 -9.98 -0.98
CA ASP A 7 11.81 -8.61 -1.48
C ASP A 7 11.06 -7.70 -0.48
N GLU A 8 10.10 -8.27 0.26
CA GLU A 8 9.41 -7.60 1.36
C GLU A 8 10.38 -7.10 2.45
N SER A 9 11.38 -7.90 2.84
CA SER A 9 12.37 -7.50 3.86
C SER A 9 13.24 -6.34 3.40
N ARG A 10 13.59 -6.28 2.11
CA ARG A 10 14.33 -5.16 1.53
C ARG A 10 13.48 -3.89 1.50
N ILE A 11 12.23 -4.03 1.06
CA ILE A 11 11.27 -2.92 1.03
C ILE A 11 11.06 -2.35 2.44
N LEU A 12 10.91 -3.20 3.45
CA LEU A 12 10.67 -2.76 4.83
C LEU A 12 11.89 -2.13 5.50
N ARG A 13 13.10 -2.55 5.11
CA ARG A 13 14.33 -1.94 5.61
C ARG A 13 14.52 -0.54 5.04
N ASP A 14 14.36 -0.42 3.72
CA ASP A 14 14.71 0.81 2.99
C ASP A 14 13.50 1.74 2.82
N TRP A 15 12.29 1.29 3.19
CA TRP A 15 11.00 1.95 2.92
C TRP A 15 10.91 2.49 1.50
N ALA A 16 11.30 1.63 0.57
CA ALA A 16 11.52 1.96 -0.83
C ALA A 16 11.02 0.83 -1.72
N ILE A 17 10.17 1.16 -2.68
CA ILE A 17 9.67 0.21 -3.68
C ILE A 17 10.09 0.60 -5.08
N PHE A 18 10.41 -0.40 -5.89
CA PHE A 18 10.66 -0.21 -7.31
C PHE A 18 9.40 -0.55 -8.11
N PRO A 19 8.80 0.39 -8.86
CA PRO A 19 7.52 0.19 -9.56
C PRO A 19 7.65 -0.67 -10.82
N GLY A 20 8.87 -1.06 -11.21
CA GLY A 20 9.16 -1.88 -12.38
C GLY A 20 9.75 -1.09 -13.54
N ILE A 21 9.97 -1.78 -14.66
CA ILE A 21 10.56 -1.22 -15.89
C ILE A 21 9.49 -1.15 -16.98
N VAL A 22 9.48 -0.07 -17.74
CA VAL A 22 8.64 0.07 -18.93
C VAL A 22 9.07 -0.94 -19.99
N GLN A 23 8.17 -1.84 -20.38
CA GLN A 23 8.48 -2.96 -21.28
C GLN A 23 8.30 -2.65 -22.78
N LYS A 24 7.60 -1.55 -23.12
CA LYS A 24 7.16 -1.24 -24.50
C LYS A 24 7.22 0.25 -24.79
N GLY A 25 7.26 0.61 -26.07
CA GLY A 25 7.23 2.00 -26.54
C GLY A 25 8.59 2.69 -26.48
N THR A 26 8.59 4.01 -26.71
CA THR A 26 9.81 4.84 -26.79
C THR A 26 10.58 4.92 -25.47
N ARG A 27 9.89 4.71 -24.35
CA ARG A 27 10.46 4.71 -22.99
C ARG A 27 10.90 3.33 -22.50
N LYS A 28 10.98 2.32 -23.39
CA LYS A 28 11.35 0.95 -23.02
C LYS A 28 12.71 0.93 -22.33
N GLY A 29 12.81 0.24 -21.20
CA GLY A 29 14.03 0.15 -20.40
C GLY A 29 14.16 1.24 -19.32
N GLU A 30 13.31 2.27 -19.35
CA GLU A 30 13.24 3.26 -18.27
C GLU A 30 12.47 2.72 -17.07
N ALA A 31 12.80 3.23 -15.87
CA ALA A 31 11.98 3.02 -14.69
C ALA A 31 10.54 3.52 -14.90
N MET A 32 9.58 2.74 -14.42
CA MET A 32 8.17 3.08 -14.51
C MET A 32 7.86 4.27 -13.59
N LYS A 33 7.14 5.27 -14.11
CA LYS A 33 6.58 6.35 -13.29
C LYS A 33 5.13 6.02 -12.97
N LEU A 34 4.78 5.98 -11.68
CA LEU A 34 3.39 5.84 -11.26
C LEU A 34 2.74 7.21 -11.33
N GLN A 35 1.94 7.44 -12.37
CA GLN A 35 1.45 8.77 -12.76
C GLN A 35 0.52 9.40 -11.70
N GLN A 36 -0.19 8.59 -10.92
CA GLN A 36 -1.11 9.08 -9.89
C GLN A 36 -0.48 9.09 -8.49
N VAL A 37 0.77 8.63 -8.35
CA VAL A 37 1.48 8.71 -7.07
C VAL A 37 2.18 10.04 -6.97
N GLN A 38 1.86 10.77 -5.90
CA GLN A 38 2.45 12.03 -5.54
C GLN A 38 2.93 12.00 -4.09
N THR A 39 3.61 13.07 -3.66
CA THR A 39 3.87 13.28 -2.24
C THR A 39 2.55 13.24 -1.48
N ASN A 40 2.56 12.55 -0.35
CA ASN A 40 1.42 12.25 0.50
C ASN A 40 0.39 11.24 -0.04
N SER A 41 0.66 10.56 -1.15
CA SER A 41 -0.07 9.34 -1.49
C SER A 41 0.20 8.25 -0.45
N LEU A 42 -0.83 7.48 -0.08
CA LEU A 42 -0.64 6.26 0.72
C LEU A 42 -0.12 5.14 -0.18
N CYS A 43 0.98 4.52 0.20
CA CYS A 43 1.43 3.27 -0.39
C CYS A 43 1.03 2.10 0.51
N VAL A 44 0.26 1.16 -0.05
CA VAL A 44 -0.16 -0.06 0.64
C VAL A 44 0.59 -1.25 0.04
N LEU A 45 1.33 -1.95 0.89
CA LEU A 45 2.11 -3.12 0.52
C LEU A 45 1.31 -4.37 0.83
N THR A 46 1.09 -5.18 -0.20
CA THR A 46 0.34 -6.43 -0.10
C THR A 46 1.18 -7.60 -0.57
N THR A 47 0.93 -8.77 0.00
CA THR A 47 1.52 -10.01 -0.45
C THR A 47 0.52 -11.15 -0.33
N ARG A 48 0.89 -12.32 -0.84
CA ARG A 48 0.12 -13.55 -0.76
C ARG A 48 1.10 -14.71 -0.65
N GLU A 49 0.90 -15.59 0.33
CA GLU A 49 1.74 -16.78 0.46
C GLU A 49 1.47 -17.77 -0.70
N THR A 50 2.50 -18.57 -1.03
CA THR A 50 2.40 -19.59 -2.07
C THR A 50 1.26 -20.56 -1.76
N GLY A 51 0.36 -20.76 -2.72
CA GLY A 51 -0.78 -21.67 -2.60
C GLY A 51 -2.06 -21.06 -2.02
N MET A 52 -2.01 -19.85 -1.47
CA MET A 52 -3.23 -19.14 -1.04
C MET A 52 -4.07 -18.66 -2.23
N LYS A 53 -5.38 -18.42 -2.03
CA LYS A 53 -6.23 -17.82 -3.06
C LYS A 53 -5.95 -16.32 -3.14
N GLU A 54 -6.26 -15.72 -4.28
CA GLU A 54 -6.07 -14.28 -4.45
C GLU A 54 -6.91 -13.45 -3.46
N ALA A 55 -8.09 -13.95 -3.09
CA ALA A 55 -8.93 -13.43 -2.01
C ALA A 55 -8.19 -13.31 -0.66
N ASP A 56 -7.19 -14.16 -0.41
CA ASP A 56 -6.44 -14.17 0.84
C ASP A 56 -5.21 -13.23 0.82
N ARG A 57 -5.06 -12.41 -0.23
CA ARG A 57 -4.02 -11.36 -0.28
C ARG A 57 -4.21 -10.42 0.92
N PHE A 58 -3.14 -10.21 1.65
CA PHE A 58 -3.17 -9.39 2.86
C PHE A 58 -2.22 -8.21 2.78
N ILE A 59 -2.53 -7.17 3.55
CA ILE A 59 -1.71 -5.99 3.73
C ILE A 59 -0.69 -6.29 4.82
N PHE A 60 0.60 -6.04 4.57
CA PHE A 60 1.66 -6.27 5.55
C PHE A 60 2.39 -5.00 5.97
N ALA A 61 2.25 -3.91 5.22
CA ALA A 61 2.79 -2.61 5.58
C ALA A 61 2.13 -1.48 4.80
N VAL A 62 2.19 -0.28 5.37
CA VAL A 62 1.74 0.96 4.72
C VAL A 62 2.76 2.07 4.98
N PHE A 63 2.88 3.01 4.06
CA PHE A 63 3.66 4.22 4.29
C PHE A 63 3.18 5.40 3.45
N LEU A 64 3.38 6.61 3.97
CA LEU A 64 3.08 7.83 3.27
C LEU A 64 4.26 8.22 2.35
N VAL A 65 4.02 8.38 1.06
CA VAL A 65 5.07 8.69 0.08
C VAL A 65 5.61 10.10 0.30
N THR A 66 6.93 10.27 0.44
CA THR A 66 7.55 11.62 0.47
C THR A 66 8.20 11.97 -0.86
N LYS A 67 8.87 11.00 -1.50
CA LYS A 67 9.58 11.19 -2.76
C LYS A 67 9.23 10.08 -3.76
N GLN A 68 8.92 10.49 -4.97
CA GLN A 68 9.05 9.66 -6.16
C GLN A 68 10.26 10.18 -6.94
N ALA A 69 11.24 9.33 -7.23
CA ALA A 69 12.42 9.74 -7.98
C ALA A 69 12.03 10.37 -9.33
N ASP A 70 12.59 11.54 -9.66
CA ASP A 70 12.34 12.23 -10.92
C ASP A 70 13.39 11.82 -11.97
N ASN A 71 12.91 11.57 -13.19
CA ASN A 71 13.51 10.72 -14.22
C ASN A 71 14.75 11.31 -14.94
N ARG A 72 15.61 12.09 -14.28
CA ARG A 72 16.79 12.68 -14.96
C ARG A 72 18.13 12.50 -14.25
N LYS A 73 18.17 12.09 -12.98
CA LYS A 73 19.45 11.84 -12.27
C LYS A 73 19.43 10.62 -11.33
N ASP A 74 18.25 10.19 -10.90
CA ASP A 74 18.08 9.01 -10.04
C ASP A 74 17.67 7.79 -10.89
N LEU A 75 18.64 6.97 -11.29
CA LEU A 75 18.42 5.75 -12.08
C LEU A 75 17.58 4.67 -11.34
N ASP A 76 17.32 4.84 -10.05
CA ASP A 76 16.67 3.80 -9.23
C ASP A 76 15.13 3.84 -9.31
N GLY A 77 14.52 4.96 -9.74
CA GLY A 77 13.06 5.05 -9.98
C GLY A 77 12.16 4.69 -8.80
N ARG A 78 12.70 4.66 -7.57
CA ARG A 78 11.98 4.18 -6.40
C ARG A 78 10.99 5.21 -5.87
N ILE A 79 9.94 4.68 -5.26
CA ILE A 79 9.00 5.42 -4.42
C ILE A 79 9.41 5.16 -2.98
N THR A 80 9.70 6.22 -2.24
CA THR A 80 10.26 6.10 -0.89
C THR A 80 9.55 7.02 0.09
N THR A 81 9.80 6.76 1.38
CA THR A 81 9.39 7.66 2.45
C THR A 81 10.54 8.02 3.38
N SER A 82 10.54 9.28 3.81
CA SER A 82 11.31 9.81 4.94
C SER A 82 10.39 10.28 6.07
N SER A 83 9.08 10.05 5.94
CA SER A 83 8.08 10.41 6.95
C SER A 83 8.11 9.39 8.10
N GLU A 84 7.70 9.84 9.29
CA GLU A 84 7.39 8.95 10.41
C GLU A 84 6.17 8.06 10.11
N PHE A 85 5.31 8.48 9.17
CA PHE A 85 4.09 7.78 8.78
C PHE A 85 4.39 6.55 7.93
N ARG A 86 4.83 5.49 8.61
CA ARG A 86 5.11 4.15 8.07
C ARG A 86 4.85 3.11 9.15
N ILE A 87 4.10 2.07 8.81
CA ILE A 87 3.72 1.01 9.75
C ILE A 87 3.97 -0.34 9.09
N LYS A 88 4.66 -1.22 9.82
CA LYS A 88 4.82 -2.62 9.45
C LYS A 88 3.92 -3.46 10.36
N LEU A 89 3.16 -4.37 9.76
CA LEU A 89 2.33 -5.30 10.50
C LEU A 89 3.13 -6.57 10.82
N SER A 90 2.93 -7.10 12.03
CA SER A 90 3.34 -8.46 12.37
C SER A 90 2.58 -9.47 11.49
N PRO A 91 3.11 -10.69 11.27
CA PRO A 91 2.41 -11.70 10.49
C PRO A 91 0.99 -12.01 10.99
N SER A 92 0.76 -11.95 12.31
CA SER A 92 -0.56 -12.15 12.91
C SER A 92 -1.53 -11.00 12.64
N GLU A 93 -1.06 -9.75 12.72
CA GLU A 93 -1.90 -8.58 12.39
C GLU A 93 -2.22 -8.56 10.89
N ALA A 94 -1.21 -8.81 10.05
CA ALA A 94 -1.33 -8.77 8.60
C ALA A 94 -2.39 -9.75 8.08
N LYS A 95 -2.44 -10.98 8.61
CA LYS A 95 -3.43 -12.00 8.22
C LYS A 95 -4.88 -11.62 8.52
N ASN A 96 -5.12 -10.67 9.42
CA ASN A 96 -6.46 -10.13 9.70
C ASN A 96 -6.84 -8.95 8.80
N LEU A 97 -5.92 -8.47 7.95
CA LEU A 97 -6.11 -7.29 7.11
C LEU A 97 -6.06 -7.65 5.62
N LEU A 98 -7.14 -8.27 5.14
CA LEU A 98 -7.27 -8.69 3.74
C LEU A 98 -7.46 -7.48 2.82
N TYR A 99 -6.68 -7.41 1.75
CA TYR A 99 -6.72 -6.31 0.79
C TYR A 99 -8.09 -6.16 0.12
N TRP A 100 -8.70 -7.29 -0.25
CA TRP A 100 -9.98 -7.33 -0.96
C TRP A 100 -11.19 -7.03 -0.07
N THR A 101 -11.00 -6.82 1.24
CA THR A 101 -12.04 -6.24 2.11
C THR A 101 -12.25 -4.76 1.75
N PHE A 102 -11.19 -4.07 1.36
CA PHE A 102 -11.21 -2.64 1.05
C PHE A 102 -11.39 -2.38 -0.44
N HIS A 103 -10.70 -3.17 -1.27
CA HIS A 103 -10.64 -2.92 -2.71
C HIS A 103 -11.56 -3.79 -3.54
N GLU A 104 -12.09 -3.18 -4.60
CA GLU A 104 -12.83 -3.86 -5.65
C GLU A 104 -12.33 -3.47 -7.05
N ASN A 105 -12.41 -4.41 -8.00
CA ASN A 105 -12.06 -4.12 -9.38
C ASN A 105 -13.20 -3.35 -10.07
N THR A 106 -12.91 -2.21 -10.71
CA THR A 106 -13.90 -1.39 -11.43
C THR A 106 -14.73 -2.19 -12.45
N LYS A 107 -14.13 -3.18 -13.12
CA LYS A 107 -14.80 -3.99 -14.15
C LYS A 107 -15.55 -5.21 -13.60
N ASP A 108 -15.12 -5.74 -12.46
CA ASP A 108 -15.73 -6.93 -11.85
C ASP A 108 -15.66 -6.80 -10.33
N PRO A 109 -16.54 -5.97 -9.74
CA PRO A 109 -16.47 -5.60 -8.33
C PRO A 109 -16.63 -6.76 -7.35
N ASN A 110 -17.18 -7.90 -7.82
CA ASN A 110 -17.48 -9.05 -6.98
C ASN A 110 -16.38 -10.11 -7.03
N LYS A 111 -15.25 -9.84 -7.70
CA LYS A 111 -14.14 -10.80 -7.83
C LYS A 111 -12.83 -10.24 -7.32
N ALA A 112 -12.29 -10.94 -6.32
CA ALA A 112 -10.93 -10.78 -5.84
C ALA A 112 -9.92 -11.37 -6.83
N VAL A 113 -9.56 -10.59 -7.86
CA VAL A 113 -8.60 -10.97 -8.89
C VAL A 113 -7.61 -9.83 -9.09
N TRP A 114 -6.32 -10.10 -8.89
CA TRP A 114 -5.27 -9.14 -9.21
C TRP A 114 -5.24 -8.92 -10.73
N GLY A 115 -4.93 -9.94 -11.51
CA GLY A 115 -4.76 -9.79 -12.96
C GLY A 115 -3.35 -9.33 -13.32
N GLN A 116 -3.21 -8.45 -14.32
CA GLN A 116 -1.90 -8.01 -14.83
C GLN A 116 -1.36 -6.76 -14.13
N GLY A 117 -0.04 -6.60 -14.09
CA GLY A 117 0.63 -5.43 -13.53
C GLY A 117 1.03 -5.57 -12.06
N LEU A 118 1.90 -4.67 -11.62
CA LEU A 118 2.58 -4.77 -10.32
C LEU A 118 1.92 -3.97 -9.19
N HIS A 119 0.98 -3.07 -9.53
CA HIS A 119 0.34 -2.16 -8.56
C HIS A 119 -1.10 -1.85 -8.96
N ARG A 120 -1.90 -1.38 -8.00
CA ARG A 120 -3.26 -0.87 -8.21
C ARG A 120 -3.36 0.55 -7.68
N TYR A 121 -4.16 1.37 -8.35
CA TYR A 121 -4.64 2.63 -7.80
C TYR A 121 -5.94 2.35 -7.06
N PHE A 122 -6.16 3.09 -5.99
CA PHE A 122 -7.32 3.01 -5.12
C PHE A 122 -7.60 4.42 -4.62
N GLU A 123 -8.84 4.68 -4.26
CA GLU A 123 -9.32 6.00 -3.86
C GLU A 123 -8.87 6.34 -2.44
N ASN A 124 -8.91 7.63 -2.10
CA ASN A 124 -8.51 8.10 -0.78
C ASN A 124 -9.42 7.55 0.33
N GLU A 125 -10.68 7.27 0.03
CA GLU A 125 -11.63 6.63 0.92
C GLU A 125 -11.17 5.22 1.30
N GLU A 126 -10.74 4.40 0.33
CA GLU A 126 -10.19 3.06 0.58
C GLU A 126 -8.91 3.14 1.41
N ALA A 127 -8.06 4.14 1.12
CA ALA A 127 -6.83 4.41 1.88
C ALA A 127 -7.12 4.72 3.35
N ALA A 128 -8.12 5.59 3.61
CA ALA A 128 -8.54 5.94 4.96
C ALA A 128 -9.15 4.74 5.68
N GLN A 129 -9.91 3.88 5.01
CA GLN A 129 -10.46 2.65 5.59
C GLN A 129 -9.36 1.68 6.03
N ILE A 130 -8.33 1.51 5.21
CA ILE A 130 -7.16 0.71 5.56
C ILE A 130 -6.45 1.28 6.79
N LEU A 131 -6.20 2.59 6.82
CA LEU A 131 -5.55 3.24 7.97
C LEU A 131 -6.39 3.18 9.24
N TYR A 132 -7.71 3.30 9.13
CA TYR A 132 -8.63 3.12 10.24
C TYR A 132 -8.55 1.69 10.79
N ALA A 133 -8.61 0.68 9.93
CA ALA A 133 -8.48 -0.72 10.35
C ALA A 133 -7.12 -0.99 11.01
N ILE A 134 -6.02 -0.42 10.50
CA ILE A 134 -4.70 -0.51 11.13
C ILE A 134 -4.70 0.15 12.51
N ARG A 135 -5.29 1.35 12.64
CA ARG A 135 -5.45 2.02 13.95
C ARG A 135 -6.17 1.14 14.95
N GLU A 136 -7.27 0.49 14.54
CA GLU A 136 -8.02 -0.42 15.40
C GLU A 136 -7.19 -1.65 15.80
N LEU A 137 -6.43 -2.23 14.87
CA LEU A 137 -5.53 -3.36 15.13
C LEU A 137 -4.40 -2.99 16.10
N LYS A 138 -3.96 -1.73 16.11
CA LYS A 138 -2.84 -1.25 16.94
C LYS A 138 -3.26 -0.76 18.33
N LYS A 139 -4.55 -0.77 18.68
CA LYS A 139 -5.02 -0.42 20.04
C LYS A 139 -4.35 -1.28 21.11
N GLY A 140 -3.83 -0.64 22.15
CA GLY A 140 -3.09 -1.26 23.25
C GLY A 140 -1.64 -1.66 22.90
N SER A 141 -1.17 -1.39 21.69
CA SER A 141 0.21 -1.66 21.28
C SER A 141 1.09 -0.40 21.41
N GLU A 142 2.41 -0.56 21.32
CA GLU A 142 3.37 0.56 21.30
C GLU A 142 3.16 1.51 20.10
N GLU A 143 2.56 1.03 19.01
CA GLU A 143 2.29 1.83 17.80
C GLU A 143 0.89 2.45 17.78
N GLU A 144 0.10 2.35 18.85
CA GLU A 144 -1.25 2.92 18.93
C GLU A 144 -1.27 4.41 18.57
N GLU A 145 -0.39 5.19 19.19
CA GLU A 145 -0.32 6.64 18.96
C GLU A 145 0.08 6.98 17.52
N LEU A 146 1.08 6.29 16.97
CA LEU A 146 1.52 6.48 15.59
C LEU A 146 0.39 6.15 14.61
N SER A 147 -0.30 5.03 14.80
CA SER A 147 -1.39 4.60 13.93
C SER A 147 -2.57 5.58 13.94
N ALA A 148 -2.92 6.12 15.12
CA ALA A 148 -3.97 7.12 15.26
C ALA A 148 -3.57 8.44 14.59
N LYS A 149 -2.35 8.92 14.80
CA LYS A 149 -1.82 10.13 14.14
C LYS A 149 -1.77 9.98 12.63
N PHE A 150 -1.34 8.82 12.14
CA PHE A 150 -1.25 8.57 10.70
C PHE A 150 -2.64 8.60 10.05
N PHE A 151 -3.62 7.90 10.61
CA PHE A 151 -5.01 7.95 10.12
C PHE A 151 -5.53 9.39 10.09
N GLN A 152 -5.41 10.11 11.21
CA GLN A 152 -5.91 11.48 11.32
C GLN A 152 -5.23 12.42 10.32
N TYR A 153 -3.90 12.39 10.23
CA TYR A 153 -3.15 13.21 9.29
C TYR A 153 -3.55 12.93 7.84
N PHE A 154 -3.68 11.65 7.47
CA PHE A 154 -4.08 11.28 6.12
C PHE A 154 -5.49 11.78 5.76
N CYS A 155 -6.44 11.68 6.69
CA CYS A 155 -7.78 12.24 6.50
C CYS A 155 -7.75 13.76 6.31
N GLU A 156 -6.98 14.48 7.14
CA GLU A 156 -6.88 15.94 7.08
C GLU A 156 -6.36 16.43 5.72
N ILE A 157 -5.25 15.86 5.24
CA ILE A 157 -4.64 16.32 3.98
C ILE A 157 -5.46 15.94 2.74
N ASN A 158 -6.38 14.97 2.86
CA ASN A 158 -7.26 14.53 1.78
C ASN A 158 -8.70 15.04 1.95
N ASN A 159 -8.97 15.92 2.92
CA ASN A 159 -10.29 16.48 3.23
C ASN A 159 -11.37 15.41 3.49
N LEU A 160 -11.00 14.33 4.19
CA LEU A 160 -11.91 13.27 4.63
C LEU A 160 -12.36 13.51 6.08
N ASP A 161 -13.63 13.24 6.38
CA ASP A 161 -14.15 13.28 7.75
C ASP A 161 -13.75 11.99 8.49
N SER A 162 -12.79 12.09 9.41
CA SER A 162 -12.30 10.95 10.20
C SER A 162 -13.32 10.42 11.22
N SER A 163 -14.43 11.13 11.45
CA SER A 163 -15.52 10.72 12.34
C SER A 163 -16.65 9.96 11.63
N VAL A 164 -16.75 10.10 10.31
CA VAL A 164 -17.81 9.48 9.49
C VAL A 164 -17.20 8.81 8.27
N LEU A 165 -16.39 7.78 8.51
CA LEU A 165 -15.83 6.97 7.44
C LEU A 165 -16.86 5.93 6.99
N ALA A 166 -17.04 5.77 5.67
CA ALA A 166 -17.87 4.71 5.12
C ALA A 166 -17.29 3.34 5.46
N GLU A 167 -18.15 2.33 5.58
CA GLU A 167 -17.74 0.93 5.73
C GLU A 167 -16.95 0.45 4.49
N PRO A 168 -16.00 -0.48 4.64
CA PRO A 168 -15.33 -1.12 3.51
C PRO A 168 -16.34 -1.76 2.56
N HIS A 169 -16.11 -1.58 1.26
CA HIS A 169 -17.00 -2.06 0.19
C HIS A 169 -16.26 -2.90 -0.86
N GLY A 170 -15.12 -3.48 -0.47
CA GLY A 170 -14.30 -4.30 -1.36
C GLY A 170 -14.97 -5.63 -1.75
N ALA A 171 -14.32 -6.36 -2.65
CA ALA A 171 -14.83 -7.60 -3.24
C ALA A 171 -15.21 -8.71 -2.23
N LEU A 172 -14.72 -8.67 -0.99
CA LEU A 172 -15.06 -9.64 0.06
C LEU A 172 -16.20 -9.21 0.99
N THR A 173 -16.79 -8.03 0.78
CA THR A 173 -17.87 -7.48 1.62
C THR A 173 -19.26 -7.65 1.01
N LYS A 174 -19.34 -8.38 -0.11
CA LYS A 174 -20.54 -8.52 -0.96
C LYS A 174 -21.13 -9.91 -0.94
#